data_AF-A0AB39QR31-F1
#
_entry.id   AF-A0AB39QR31-F1
#
_cell.length_a   1.000
_cell.length_b   1.000
_cell.length_c   1.000
_cell.angle_alpha   90.00
_cell.angle_beta   90.00
_cell.angle_gamma   90.00
#
_symmetry.space_group_name_H-M   'P 1'
#
loop_
_entity.id
_entity.type
_entity.pdbx_description
1 polymer ?
#
loop_
_entity_poly.entity_id
_entity_poly.type
_entity_poly.pdbx_seq_one_letter_code
_entity_poly.pdbx_strand_id
1 'polypeptide(L)'
;MVTRVLLLGIFVTGLTAQFVKPVGDALEGKAYLGGALLSLVGYVLYDQVKELTSSVRAPTRALVSSTQLGSFVSEAFEARRVEISFLGYTGETLYNTLYHRLEDLLDRPGPTRRVLVRMLVPDFGQPMTVPSKVGEQDVPVDDPDFRQRMEQRCREYDGILSELAERLTAAGRVRVECEYRLYPGIPRDKICIFNRQQVLHGLYDLSARMRLHHLGDEYYDPKGYRTDLNVWSREGVAEAAVANWTKHFDDLWSLARQPRWRQGASA
;
A
#
# COMPACT_ATOMS: atom_id res chain seq x y z
N MET A 1 -14.84 -25.30 -17.70
CA MET A 1 -15.97 -26.02 -18.31
C MET A 1 -15.50 -27.29 -19.02
N VAL A 2 -14.49 -27.20 -19.89
CA VAL A 2 -13.90 -28.36 -20.60
C VAL A 2 -13.50 -29.53 -19.69
N THR A 3 -12.77 -29.27 -18.59
CA THR A 3 -12.33 -30.33 -17.66
C THR A 3 -13.49 -31.07 -16.99
N ARG A 4 -14.59 -30.37 -16.68
CA ARG A 4 -15.77 -30.94 -16.03
C ARG A 4 -16.55 -31.85 -16.99
N VAL A 5 -16.65 -31.45 -18.25
CA VAL A 5 -17.23 -32.26 -19.33
C VAL A 5 -16.37 -33.51 -19.59
N LEU A 6 -15.05 -33.36 -19.55
CA LEU A 6 -14.12 -34.47 -19.74
C LEU A 6 -14.18 -35.49 -18.60
N LEU A 7 -14.20 -35.06 -17.33
CA LEU A 7 -14.36 -35.94 -16.17
C LEU A 7 -15.69 -36.70 -16.20
N LEU A 8 -16.78 -36.01 -16.56
CA LEU A 8 -18.08 -36.65 -16.74
C LEU A 8 -18.08 -37.66 -17.90
N GLY A 9 -17.43 -37.32 -19.01
CA GLY A 9 -17.28 -38.22 -20.16
C GLY A 9 -16.51 -39.48 -19.80
N ILE A 10 -15.41 -39.37 -19.05
CA ILE A 10 -14.62 -40.51 -18.55
C ILE A 10 -15.48 -41.40 -17.64
N PHE A 11 -16.25 -40.80 -16.72
CA PHE A 11 -17.15 -41.53 -15.85
C PHE A 11 -18.21 -42.31 -16.65
N VAL A 12 -18.92 -41.64 -17.56
CA VAL A 12 -19.99 -42.26 -18.38
C VAL A 12 -19.43 -43.36 -19.27
N THR A 13 -18.26 -43.14 -19.87
CA THR A 13 -17.59 -44.14 -20.73
C THR A 13 -17.15 -45.36 -19.90
N GLY A 14 -16.54 -45.13 -18.74
CA GLY A 14 -16.11 -46.19 -17.82
C GLY A 14 -17.28 -46.99 -17.24
N LEU A 15 -18.41 -46.34 -16.95
CA LEU A 15 -19.64 -47.01 -16.48
C LEU A 15 -20.29 -47.82 -17.61
N THR A 16 -20.40 -47.24 -18.81
CA THR A 16 -21.01 -47.91 -19.98
C THR A 16 -20.21 -49.14 -20.40
N ALA A 17 -18.87 -49.07 -20.33
CA ALA A 17 -17.97 -50.19 -20.61
C ALA A 17 -18.22 -51.41 -19.69
N GLN A 18 -18.79 -51.23 -18.50
CA GLN A 18 -19.13 -52.34 -17.60
C GLN A 18 -20.36 -53.13 -18.07
N PHE A 19 -21.29 -52.47 -18.78
CA PHE A 19 -22.57 -53.06 -19.17
C PHE A 19 -22.65 -53.36 -20.67
N VAL A 20 -21.76 -52.77 -21.49
CA VAL A 20 -21.77 -52.88 -22.96
C VAL A 20 -20.46 -53.51 -23.45
N LYS A 21 -20.52 -54.82 -23.77
CA LYS A 21 -19.36 -55.64 -24.19
C LYS A 21 -18.47 -55.02 -25.28
N PRO A 22 -19.01 -54.51 -26.40
CA PRO A 22 -18.18 -53.89 -27.45
C PRO A 22 -17.32 -52.71 -26.97
N VAL A 23 -17.80 -51.97 -25.97
CA VAL A 23 -17.10 -50.81 -25.40
C VAL A 23 -16.05 -51.26 -24.38
N GLY A 24 -16.33 -52.30 -23.60
CA GLY A 24 -15.35 -52.92 -22.72
C GLY A 24 -14.19 -53.56 -23.48
N ASP A 25 -14.47 -54.28 -24.56
CA ASP A 25 -13.45 -54.96 -25.37
C ASP A 25 -12.49 -53.96 -26.05
N ALA A 26 -12.99 -52.78 -26.48
CA ALA A 26 -12.18 -51.70 -27.04
C ALA A 26 -11.26 -51.00 -26.02
N LEU A 27 -11.50 -51.18 -24.72
CA LEU A 27 -10.74 -50.57 -23.61
C LEU A 27 -9.84 -51.57 -22.88
N GLU A 28 -9.57 -52.75 -23.48
CA GLU A 28 -8.59 -53.76 -23.05
C GLU A 28 -8.71 -54.24 -21.59
N GLY A 29 -9.92 -54.34 -21.03
CA GLY A 29 -10.12 -55.15 -19.82
C GLY A 29 -9.62 -54.57 -18.49
N LYS A 30 -8.94 -53.42 -18.47
CA LYS A 30 -8.22 -52.95 -17.27
C LYS A 30 -8.84 -51.70 -16.63
N ALA A 31 -9.21 -51.85 -15.35
CA ALA A 31 -9.51 -50.79 -14.37
C ALA A 31 -10.80 -49.95 -14.55
N TYR A 32 -11.92 -50.59 -14.94
CA TYR A 32 -13.21 -49.93 -15.17
C TYR A 32 -13.80 -49.17 -13.97
N LEU A 33 -13.79 -49.79 -12.78
CA LEU A 33 -14.39 -49.15 -11.60
C LEU A 33 -13.50 -48.06 -11.03
N GLY A 34 -12.19 -48.30 -10.98
CA GLY A 34 -11.22 -47.38 -10.36
C GLY A 34 -11.17 -46.03 -11.07
N GLY A 35 -11.07 -46.01 -12.40
CA GLY A 35 -11.06 -44.78 -13.20
C GLY A 35 -12.40 -44.03 -13.19
N ALA A 36 -13.53 -44.76 -13.21
CA ALA A 36 -14.85 -44.16 -13.11
C ALA A 36 -15.08 -43.54 -11.72
N LEU A 37 -14.74 -44.23 -10.64
CA LEU A 37 -14.82 -43.69 -9.28
C LEU A 37 -13.90 -42.48 -9.10
N LEU A 38 -12.65 -42.56 -9.56
CA LEU A 38 -11.70 -41.44 -9.48
C LEU A 38 -12.17 -40.23 -10.28
N SER A 39 -12.75 -40.43 -11.48
CA SER A 39 -13.29 -39.33 -12.28
C SER A 39 -14.55 -38.72 -11.67
N LEU A 40 -15.41 -39.52 -11.03
CA LEU A 40 -16.57 -39.03 -10.29
C LEU A 40 -16.16 -38.24 -9.04
N VAL A 41 -15.21 -38.76 -8.25
CA VAL A 41 -14.65 -38.04 -7.10
C VAL A 41 -13.99 -36.74 -7.56
N GLY A 42 -13.21 -36.78 -8.64
CA GLY A 42 -12.62 -35.60 -9.27
C GLY A 42 -13.68 -34.60 -9.76
N TYR A 43 -14.80 -35.08 -10.30
CA TYR A 43 -15.92 -34.24 -10.76
C TYR A 43 -16.62 -33.55 -9.59
N VAL A 44 -16.94 -34.28 -8.51
CA VAL A 44 -17.61 -33.75 -7.32
C VAL A 44 -16.73 -32.75 -6.59
N LEU A 45 -15.43 -33.05 -6.48
CA LEU A 45 -14.46 -32.19 -5.82
C LEU A 45 -13.93 -31.07 -6.72
N TYR A 46 -14.24 -31.05 -8.02
CA TYR A 46 -13.66 -30.09 -8.96
C TYR A 46 -13.90 -28.64 -8.55
N ASP A 47 -15.13 -28.32 -8.17
CA ASP A 47 -15.49 -26.95 -7.77
C ASP A 47 -14.78 -26.56 -6.46
N GLN A 48 -14.68 -27.50 -5.51
CA GLN A 48 -13.98 -27.31 -4.22
C GLN A 48 -12.46 -27.16 -4.41
N VAL A 49 -11.84 -27.97 -5.26
CA VAL A 49 -10.42 -27.87 -5.60
C VAL A 49 -10.14 -26.57 -6.37
N LYS A 50 -11.03 -26.16 -7.26
CA LYS A 50 -10.90 -24.90 -8.00
C LYS A 50 -11.04 -23.70 -7.07
N GLU A 51 -11.98 -23.75 -6.13
CA GLU A 51 -12.17 -22.75 -5.09
C GLU A 51 -10.95 -22.67 -4.17
N LEU A 52 -10.45 -23.82 -3.67
CA LEU A 52 -9.19 -23.90 -2.93
C LEU A 52 -8.03 -23.31 -3.74
N THR A 53 -7.88 -23.70 -5.01
CA THR A 53 -6.80 -23.20 -5.88
C THR A 53 -6.91 -21.69 -6.10
N SER A 54 -8.13 -21.14 -6.16
CA SER A 54 -8.33 -19.69 -6.23
C SER A 54 -8.06 -18.98 -4.91
N SER A 55 -8.36 -19.61 -3.76
CA SER A 55 -8.04 -19.08 -2.44
C SER A 55 -6.54 -19.17 -2.09
N VAL A 56 -5.85 -20.18 -2.66
CA VAL A 56 -4.41 -20.44 -2.48
C VAL A 56 -3.57 -19.66 -3.48
N ARG A 57 -4.17 -19.08 -4.54
CA ARG A 57 -3.49 -18.07 -5.35
C ARG A 57 -3.23 -16.87 -4.45
N ALA A 58 -2.00 -16.82 -3.94
CA ALA A 58 -1.48 -15.65 -3.26
C ALA A 58 -1.82 -14.43 -4.13
N PRO A 59 -2.42 -13.36 -3.55
CA PRO A 59 -2.63 -12.14 -4.31
C PRO A 59 -1.33 -11.79 -5.00
N THR A 60 -1.38 -11.46 -6.29
CA THR A 60 -0.21 -10.95 -7.00
C THR A 60 0.24 -9.70 -6.27
N ARG A 61 1.20 -9.86 -5.35
CA ARG A 61 1.84 -8.76 -4.64
C ARG A 61 2.62 -8.00 -5.71
N ALA A 62 1.99 -6.99 -6.29
CA ALA A 62 2.69 -6.08 -7.16
C ALA A 62 3.65 -5.29 -6.27
N LEU A 63 4.95 -5.50 -6.48
CA LEU A 63 5.99 -4.72 -5.87
C LEU A 63 6.18 -3.47 -6.74
N VAL A 64 5.99 -2.29 -6.16
CA VAL A 64 6.17 -1.02 -6.86
C VAL A 64 7.24 -0.18 -6.18
N SER A 65 8.05 0.49 -6.99
CA SER A 65 9.00 1.47 -6.46
C SER A 65 8.24 2.67 -5.91
N SER A 66 8.77 3.29 -4.86
CA SER A 66 8.30 4.58 -4.35
C SER A 66 8.23 5.69 -5.43
N THR A 67 9.02 5.60 -6.50
CA THR A 67 8.94 6.53 -7.64
C THR A 67 7.64 6.42 -8.44
N GLN A 68 6.93 5.29 -8.33
CA GLN A 68 5.65 5.05 -9.00
C GLN A 68 4.46 5.58 -8.19
N LEU A 69 4.69 6.20 -7.03
CA LEU A 69 3.62 6.78 -6.20
C LEU A 69 2.75 7.79 -6.97
N GLY A 70 3.35 8.46 -7.96
CA GLY A 70 2.70 9.36 -8.91
C GLY A 70 1.43 8.80 -9.57
N SER A 71 1.48 7.55 -10.02
CA SER A 71 0.34 6.93 -10.71
C SER A 71 -0.82 6.67 -9.76
N PHE A 72 -0.53 6.19 -8.55
CA PHE A 72 -1.55 5.91 -7.53
C PHE A 72 -2.24 7.18 -7.02
N VAL A 73 -1.49 8.27 -6.83
CA VAL A 73 -2.11 9.57 -6.54
C VAL A 73 -2.97 10.01 -7.71
N SER A 74 -2.49 9.87 -8.95
CA SER A 74 -3.27 10.28 -10.13
C SER A 74 -4.59 9.53 -10.25
N GLU A 75 -4.57 8.21 -10.07
CA GLU A 75 -5.74 7.33 -10.03
C GLU A 75 -6.70 7.71 -8.90
N ALA A 76 -6.18 7.99 -7.70
CA ALA A 76 -7.00 8.39 -6.57
C ALA A 76 -7.81 9.68 -6.83
N PHE A 77 -7.26 10.61 -7.63
CA PHE A 77 -7.90 11.89 -8.01
C PHE A 77 -8.94 11.77 -9.14
N GLU A 78 -9.16 10.57 -9.70
CA GLU A 78 -10.30 10.31 -10.59
C GLU A 78 -11.62 10.23 -9.81
N ALA A 79 -11.56 10.05 -8.49
CA ALA A 79 -12.72 10.02 -7.62
C ALA A 79 -13.28 11.43 -7.31
N ARG A 80 -14.60 11.53 -7.06
CA ARG A 80 -15.22 12.77 -6.60
C ARG A 80 -14.79 13.17 -5.18
N ARG A 81 -14.48 12.18 -4.34
CA ARG A 81 -13.96 12.36 -2.98
C ARG A 81 -12.65 11.60 -2.89
N VAL A 82 -11.58 12.34 -2.66
CA VAL A 82 -10.22 11.84 -2.53
C VAL A 82 -9.86 11.81 -1.05
N GLU A 83 -9.36 10.68 -0.57
CA GLU A 83 -8.79 10.53 0.77
C GLU A 83 -7.42 9.88 0.66
N ILE A 84 -6.37 10.58 1.08
CA ILE A 84 -5.00 10.07 1.05
C ILE A 84 -4.46 10.13 2.46
N SER A 85 -3.97 8.99 2.96
CA SER A 85 -3.39 8.89 4.30
C SER A 85 -1.98 8.33 4.20
N PHE A 86 -1.03 8.99 4.82
CA PHE A 86 0.38 8.66 4.74
C PHE A 86 0.97 8.48 6.13
N LEU A 87 1.66 7.37 6.35
CA LEU A 87 2.55 7.18 7.50
C LEU A 87 3.95 6.90 6.97
N GLY A 88 4.94 7.66 7.41
CA GLY A 88 6.32 7.43 7.00
C GLY A 88 7.25 8.56 7.41
N TYR A 89 8.45 8.61 6.83
CA TYR A 89 9.54 9.47 7.29
C TYR A 89 9.23 10.98 7.14
N THR A 90 9.54 11.61 6.01
CA THR A 90 9.25 13.04 5.78
C THR A 90 8.05 13.29 4.89
N GLY A 91 7.57 12.27 4.19
CA GLY A 91 6.51 12.39 3.18
C GLY A 91 6.94 13.03 1.86
N GLU A 92 8.22 13.34 1.66
CA GLU A 92 8.75 14.10 0.51
C GLU A 92 8.25 13.58 -0.86
N THR A 93 8.31 12.27 -1.11
CA THR A 93 7.84 11.69 -2.39
C THR A 93 6.35 11.93 -2.62
N LEU A 94 5.54 11.78 -1.56
CA LEU A 94 4.10 12.00 -1.64
C LEU A 94 3.78 13.48 -1.76
N TYR A 95 4.45 14.32 -0.97
CA TYR A 95 4.35 15.77 -1.03
C TYR A 95 4.56 16.29 -2.47
N ASN A 96 5.66 15.91 -3.13
CA ASN A 96 5.95 16.36 -4.50
C ASN A 96 4.83 15.99 -5.47
N THR A 97 4.29 14.78 -5.32
CA THR A 97 3.19 14.31 -6.17
C THR A 97 1.89 15.07 -5.88
N LEU A 98 1.56 15.27 -4.60
CA LEU A 98 0.37 15.99 -4.17
C LEU A 98 0.43 17.45 -4.60
N TYR A 99 1.58 18.10 -4.49
CA TYR A 99 1.80 19.48 -4.91
C TYR A 99 1.36 19.67 -6.37
N HIS A 100 1.93 18.88 -7.30
CA HIS A 100 1.57 18.97 -8.72
C HIS A 100 0.10 18.65 -8.97
N ARG A 101 -0.45 17.63 -8.30
CA ARG A 101 -1.86 17.25 -8.48
C ARG A 101 -2.84 18.28 -7.96
N LEU A 102 -2.52 18.95 -6.85
CA LEU A 102 -3.33 20.02 -6.30
C LEU A 102 -3.21 21.30 -7.15
N GLU A 103 -2.02 21.62 -7.67
CA GLU A 103 -1.86 22.73 -8.63
C GLU A 103 -2.74 22.52 -9.87
N ASP A 104 -2.73 21.31 -10.44
CA ASP A 104 -3.56 20.96 -11.60
C ASP A 104 -5.07 21.19 -11.35
N LEU A 105 -5.55 21.05 -10.11
CA LEU A 105 -6.96 21.27 -9.77
C LEU A 105 -7.38 22.75 -9.85
N LEU A 106 -6.44 23.70 -9.80
CA LEU A 106 -6.75 25.13 -9.97
C LEU A 106 -7.33 25.40 -11.35
N ASP A 107 -6.78 24.77 -12.38
CA ASP A 107 -7.23 24.94 -13.75
C ASP A 107 -8.25 23.86 -14.15
N ARG A 108 -7.97 22.61 -13.79
CA ARG A 108 -8.70 21.43 -14.27
C ARG A 108 -9.14 20.54 -13.10
N PRO A 109 -10.20 20.94 -12.36
CA PRO A 109 -10.65 20.20 -11.17
C PRO A 109 -11.22 18.80 -11.49
N GLY A 110 -11.57 18.53 -12.76
CA GLY A 110 -12.13 17.26 -13.19
C GLY A 110 -13.35 16.84 -12.36
N PRO A 111 -13.47 15.56 -11.95
CA PRO A 111 -14.57 15.08 -11.11
C PRO A 111 -14.38 15.37 -9.61
N THR A 112 -13.16 15.68 -9.18
CA THR A 112 -12.80 15.86 -7.76
C THR A 112 -13.53 17.06 -7.17
N ARG A 113 -14.15 16.89 -5.99
CA ARG A 113 -14.86 17.94 -5.25
C ARG A 113 -14.40 18.07 -3.80
N ARG A 114 -13.87 16.99 -3.22
CA ARG A 114 -13.31 16.98 -1.87
C ARG A 114 -12.01 16.21 -1.85
N VAL A 115 -10.99 16.78 -1.22
CA VAL A 115 -9.69 16.14 -0.99
C VAL A 115 -9.38 16.23 0.51
N LEU A 116 -9.06 15.11 1.11
CA LEU A 116 -8.53 15.03 2.47
C LEU A 116 -7.17 14.33 2.43
N VAL A 117 -6.13 15.01 2.88
CA VAL A 117 -4.77 14.48 3.01
C VAL A 117 -4.39 14.45 4.48
N ARG A 118 -3.97 13.27 4.97
CA ARG A 118 -3.50 13.06 6.34
C ARG A 118 -2.05 12.59 6.32
N MET A 119 -1.14 13.39 6.84
CA MET A 119 0.29 13.12 6.88
C MET A 119 0.73 12.82 8.32
N LEU A 120 1.16 11.58 8.57
CA LEU A 120 1.61 11.11 9.87
C LEU A 120 3.12 10.82 9.83
N VAL A 121 3.90 11.67 10.49
CA VAL A 121 5.37 11.64 10.47
C VAL A 121 5.94 11.48 11.88
N PRO A 122 7.19 11.00 12.06
CA PRO A 122 7.84 10.94 13.36
C PRO A 122 7.87 12.32 14.04
N ASP A 123 7.78 12.31 15.36
CA ASP A 123 8.13 13.49 16.14
C ASP A 123 9.65 13.68 16.16
N PHE A 124 10.15 14.48 15.22
CA PHE A 124 11.55 14.88 15.16
C PHE A 124 11.99 15.76 16.34
N GLY A 125 11.08 16.21 17.21
CA GLY A 125 11.43 16.88 18.46
C GLY A 125 11.97 15.92 19.54
N GLN A 126 11.83 14.61 19.35
CA GLN A 126 12.33 13.58 20.29
C GLN A 126 13.63 12.94 19.81
N PRO A 127 14.52 12.52 20.74
CA PRO A 127 15.67 11.71 20.40
C PRO A 127 15.26 10.42 19.68
N MET A 128 16.06 9.98 18.71
CA MET A 128 15.77 8.77 17.94
C MET A 128 17.04 8.04 17.52
N THR A 129 16.90 6.73 17.36
CA THR A 129 17.98 5.87 16.84
C THR A 129 18.18 6.05 15.34
N VAL A 130 17.13 6.41 14.60
CA VAL A 130 17.16 6.66 13.15
C VAL A 130 16.10 7.72 12.80
N PRO A 131 16.43 8.77 12.02
CA PRO A 131 17.77 9.16 11.60
C PRO A 131 18.71 9.53 12.76
N SER A 132 19.99 9.24 12.59
CA SER A 132 21.03 9.51 13.60
C SER A 132 22.41 9.61 12.94
N LYS A 133 23.39 10.20 13.64
CA LYS A 133 24.79 10.21 13.22
C LYS A 133 25.40 8.82 13.42
N VAL A 134 26.27 8.39 12.50
CA VAL A 134 27.10 7.20 12.69
C VAL A 134 28.23 7.57 13.65
N GLY A 135 28.18 7.03 14.86
CA GLY A 135 29.20 7.21 15.88
C GLY A 135 30.37 6.24 15.75
N GLU A 136 31.21 6.19 16.79
CA GLU A 136 32.28 5.21 16.88
C GLU A 136 31.74 3.79 16.81
N GLN A 137 32.49 2.90 16.12
CA GLN A 137 32.12 1.50 15.94
C GLN A 137 30.70 1.30 15.36
N ASP A 138 30.24 2.23 14.50
CA ASP A 138 28.93 2.20 13.86
C ASP A 138 27.74 2.26 14.85
N VAL A 139 27.94 2.78 16.06
CA VAL A 139 26.86 2.96 17.02
C VAL A 139 26.03 4.20 16.63
N PRO A 140 24.68 4.11 16.52
CA PRO A 140 23.85 5.27 16.21
C PRO A 140 23.86 6.27 17.37
N VAL A 141 24.13 7.54 17.05
CA VAL A 141 24.18 8.65 18.01
C VAL A 141 23.15 9.70 17.60
N ASP A 142 22.22 10.01 18.50
CA ASP A 142 21.21 11.06 18.25
C ASP A 142 21.88 12.38 17.86
N ASP A 143 21.35 13.01 16.81
CA ASP A 143 21.84 14.29 16.31
C ASP A 143 20.68 15.29 16.26
N PRO A 144 20.58 16.19 17.27
CA PRO A 144 19.50 17.17 17.34
C PRO A 144 19.42 18.09 16.12
N ASP A 145 20.56 18.49 15.55
CA ASP A 145 20.60 19.38 14.39
C ASP A 145 20.08 18.65 13.15
N PHE A 146 20.41 17.38 12.97
CA PHE A 146 19.87 16.56 11.88
C PHE A 146 18.36 16.43 11.99
N ARG A 147 17.84 16.12 13.18
CA ARG A 147 16.39 15.99 13.38
C ARG A 147 15.67 17.31 13.19
N GLN A 148 16.24 18.42 13.66
CA GLN A 148 15.70 19.75 13.43
C GLN A 148 15.59 20.06 11.92
N ARG A 149 16.58 19.65 11.11
CA ARG A 149 16.48 19.78 9.64
C ARG A 149 15.33 18.95 9.06
N MET A 150 15.08 17.75 9.57
CA MET A 150 13.95 16.92 9.11
C MET A 150 12.61 17.53 9.52
N GLU A 151 12.50 18.05 10.75
CA GLU A 151 11.34 18.79 11.22
C GLU A 151 11.05 20.00 10.32
N GLN A 152 12.08 20.77 9.99
CA GLN A 152 11.95 21.95 9.14
C GLN A 152 11.45 21.60 7.73
N ARG A 153 11.88 20.48 7.15
CA ARG A 153 11.33 19.98 5.87
C ARG A 153 9.86 19.62 5.99
N CYS A 154 9.47 18.89 7.04
CA CYS A 154 8.06 18.55 7.25
C CYS A 154 7.19 19.79 7.42
N ARG A 155 7.68 20.80 8.17
CA ARG A 155 7.02 22.10 8.33
C ARG A 155 6.87 22.84 7.00
N GLU A 156 7.90 22.82 6.16
CA GLU A 156 7.87 23.45 4.83
C GLU A 156 6.81 22.79 3.92
N TYR A 157 6.82 21.45 3.84
CA TYR A 157 5.83 20.70 3.05
C TYR A 157 4.40 20.96 3.52
N ASP A 158 4.19 20.96 4.83
CA ASP A 158 2.91 21.24 5.48
C ASP A 158 2.41 22.65 5.15
N GLY A 159 3.29 23.66 5.24
CA GLY A 159 2.99 25.05 4.89
C GLY A 159 2.54 25.20 3.44
N ILE A 160 3.32 24.65 2.50
CA ILE A 160 3.02 24.73 1.05
C ILE A 160 1.70 24.03 0.72
N LEU A 161 1.48 22.82 1.23
CA LEU A 161 0.24 22.08 0.97
C LEU A 161 -0.99 22.77 1.59
N SER A 162 -0.85 23.42 2.74
CA SER A 162 -1.97 24.18 3.32
C SER A 162 -2.30 25.44 2.55
N GLU A 163 -1.29 26.22 2.14
CA GLU A 163 -1.55 27.41 1.33
C GLU A 163 -2.29 27.03 0.04
N LEU A 164 -1.86 25.95 -0.62
CA LEU A 164 -2.51 25.44 -1.81
C LEU A 164 -3.94 24.93 -1.52
N ALA A 165 -4.14 24.24 -0.40
CA ALA A 165 -5.46 23.78 0.04
C ALA A 165 -6.43 24.94 0.33
N GLU A 166 -5.95 26.00 0.97
CA GLU A 166 -6.71 27.22 1.25
C GLU A 166 -7.09 27.92 -0.05
N ARG A 167 -6.15 28.09 -0.98
CA ARG A 167 -6.41 28.69 -2.30
C ARG A 167 -7.46 27.90 -3.09
N LEU A 168 -7.35 26.58 -3.16
CA LEU A 168 -8.32 25.71 -3.85
C LEU A 168 -9.71 25.80 -3.22
N THR A 169 -9.77 25.78 -1.88
CA THR A 169 -11.03 25.86 -1.13
C THR A 169 -11.69 27.24 -1.30
N ALA A 170 -10.91 28.32 -1.28
CA ALA A 170 -11.39 29.68 -1.51
C ALA A 170 -11.93 29.88 -2.93
N ALA A 171 -11.36 29.20 -3.93
CA ALA A 171 -11.89 29.21 -5.30
C ALA A 171 -13.25 28.49 -5.44
N GLY A 172 -13.72 27.78 -4.41
CA GLY A 172 -15.07 27.22 -4.30
C GLY A 172 -15.37 25.99 -5.15
N ARG A 173 -14.44 25.55 -6.02
CA ARG A 173 -14.64 24.39 -6.91
C ARG A 173 -14.28 23.04 -6.26
N VAL A 174 -13.31 23.04 -5.36
CA VAL A 174 -12.84 21.85 -4.64
C VAL A 174 -12.55 22.23 -3.19
N ARG A 175 -13.06 21.47 -2.22
CA ARG A 175 -12.67 21.61 -0.81
C ARG A 175 -11.48 20.72 -0.52
N VAL A 176 -10.39 21.30 -0.02
CA VAL A 176 -9.14 20.60 0.27
C VAL A 176 -8.76 20.80 1.72
N GLU A 177 -8.45 19.71 2.41
CA GLU A 177 -7.96 19.69 3.79
C GLU A 177 -6.66 18.88 3.82
N CYS A 178 -5.57 19.50 4.30
CA CYS A 178 -4.28 18.86 4.49
C CYS A 178 -3.93 18.96 5.97
N GLU A 179 -3.75 17.82 6.64
CA GLU A 179 -3.44 17.74 8.05
C GLU A 179 -2.13 17.00 8.28
N TYR A 180 -1.30 17.51 9.19
CA TYR A 180 -0.11 16.83 9.70
C TYR A 180 -0.30 16.45 11.17
N ARG A 181 0.17 15.27 11.54
CA ARG A 181 0.29 14.81 12.93
C ARG A 181 1.62 14.10 13.16
N LEU A 182 2.02 14.06 14.43
CA LEU A 182 3.30 13.51 14.87
C LEU A 182 3.08 12.27 15.75
N TYR A 183 3.79 11.18 15.45
CA TYR A 183 3.84 9.98 16.29
C TYR A 183 5.21 9.82 16.97
N PRO A 184 5.28 9.27 18.19
CA PRO A 184 6.55 8.96 18.83
C PRO A 184 7.22 7.74 18.19
N GLY A 185 8.53 7.81 17.93
CA GLY A 185 9.33 6.68 17.45
C GLY A 185 10.08 6.95 16.14
N ILE A 186 10.68 5.90 15.59
CA ILE A 186 11.46 5.95 14.34
C ILE A 186 10.59 5.57 13.13
N PRO A 187 10.91 6.07 11.92
CA PRO A 187 10.18 5.77 10.69
C PRO A 187 10.54 4.39 10.14
N ARG A 188 9.84 3.34 10.61
CA ARG A 188 10.04 1.96 10.14
C ARG A 188 9.22 1.66 8.87
N ASP A 189 8.00 2.14 8.85
CA ASP A 189 7.00 1.83 7.83
C ASP A 189 6.82 3.01 6.88
N LYS A 190 6.62 2.72 5.60
CA LYS A 190 6.12 3.66 4.58
C LYS A 190 4.77 3.16 4.11
N ILE A 191 3.70 3.78 4.58
CA ILE A 191 2.32 3.43 4.26
C ILE A 191 1.69 4.59 3.48
N CYS A 192 1.09 4.30 2.33
CA CYS A 192 0.20 5.22 1.62
C CYS A 192 -1.15 4.52 1.42
N ILE A 193 -2.23 5.14 1.89
CA ILE A 193 -3.60 4.64 1.73
C ILE A 193 -4.35 5.58 0.81
N PHE A 194 -4.90 5.04 -0.27
CA PHE A 194 -5.63 5.79 -1.29
C PHE A 194 -7.11 5.40 -1.26
N ASN A 195 -7.96 6.40 -1.04
CA ASN A 195 -9.42 6.33 -0.99
C ASN A 195 -9.99 5.22 -0.08
N ARG A 196 -9.18 4.75 0.89
CA ARG A 196 -9.46 3.56 1.72
C ARG A 196 -9.76 2.29 0.90
N GLN A 197 -9.33 2.28 -0.37
CA GLN A 197 -9.49 1.16 -1.30
C GLN A 197 -8.18 0.45 -1.57
N GLN A 198 -7.06 1.17 -1.47
CA GLN A 198 -5.75 0.67 -1.80
C GLN A 198 -4.72 1.10 -0.76
N VAL A 199 -3.79 0.21 -0.45
CA VAL A 199 -2.70 0.43 0.50
C VAL A 199 -1.39 0.03 -0.17
N LEU A 200 -0.41 0.93 -0.10
CA LEU A 200 0.98 0.67 -0.43
C LEU A 200 1.78 0.64 0.86
N HIS A 201 2.55 -0.41 1.09
CA HIS A 201 3.40 -0.53 2.28
C HIS A 201 4.78 -1.08 1.95
N GLY A 202 5.79 -0.43 2.50
CA GLY A 202 7.15 -0.96 2.53
C GLY A 202 7.82 -0.65 3.86
N LEU A 203 8.93 -1.33 4.09
CA LEU A 203 9.80 -1.09 5.23
C LEU A 203 10.98 -0.26 4.78
N TYR A 204 11.30 0.79 5.52
CA TYR A 204 12.53 1.54 5.30
C TYR A 204 13.74 0.68 5.67
N ASP A 205 14.81 0.80 4.89
CA ASP A 205 16.12 0.28 5.29
C ASP A 205 16.72 1.22 6.33
N LEU A 206 16.61 0.82 7.60
CA LEU A 206 17.10 1.60 8.74
C LEU A 206 18.63 1.58 8.86
N SER A 207 19.29 0.66 8.16
CA SER A 207 20.75 0.55 8.13
C SER A 207 21.40 1.37 7.02
N ALA A 208 20.58 1.95 6.13
CA ALA A 208 21.03 2.78 5.04
C ALA A 208 21.83 3.99 5.55
N ARG A 209 23.02 4.18 4.97
CA ARG A 209 23.92 5.26 5.34
C ARG A 209 24.00 6.32 4.25
N MET A 210 24.09 7.57 4.69
CA MET A 210 24.24 8.74 3.83
C MET A 210 25.38 9.62 4.36
N ARG A 211 26.24 10.09 3.46
CA ARG A 211 27.16 11.19 3.76
C ARG A 211 26.57 12.51 3.31
N LEU A 212 26.49 13.49 4.21
CA LEU A 212 26.18 14.86 3.79
C LEU A 212 27.48 15.49 3.25
N HIS A 213 27.53 15.71 1.94
CA HIS A 213 28.72 16.18 1.20
C HIS A 213 29.43 17.43 1.77
N HIS A 214 28.76 18.20 2.62
CA HIS A 214 29.25 19.45 3.23
C HIS A 214 29.66 19.31 4.70
N LEU A 215 29.34 18.20 5.38
CA LEU A 215 29.63 17.99 6.80
C LEU A 215 30.70 16.93 7.05
N GLY A 216 31.01 16.08 6.06
CA GLY A 216 31.94 14.94 6.23
C GLY A 216 31.38 13.80 7.09
N ASP A 217 30.37 14.10 7.90
CA ASP A 217 29.63 13.17 8.75
C ASP A 217 28.76 12.18 7.93
N GLU A 218 28.74 10.94 8.41
CA GLU A 218 27.87 9.87 7.94
C GLU A 218 26.68 9.71 8.89
N TYR A 219 25.50 9.42 8.33
CA TYR A 219 24.25 9.31 9.06
C TYR A 219 23.52 8.03 8.67
N TYR A 220 22.88 7.39 9.63
CA TYR A 220 21.77 6.48 9.35
C TYR A 220 20.58 7.33 8.91
N ASP A 221 20.20 7.25 7.64
CA ASP A 221 19.10 8.02 7.07
C ASP A 221 18.23 7.10 6.23
N PRO A 222 16.97 6.85 6.63
CA PRO A 222 16.07 5.91 5.95
C PRO A 222 15.56 6.45 4.60
N LYS A 223 16.31 7.35 3.95
CA LYS A 223 16.00 7.91 2.62
C LYS A 223 16.01 6.82 1.55
N GLY A 224 14.88 6.13 1.44
CA GLY A 224 14.59 5.17 0.38
C GLY A 224 13.75 5.82 -0.72
N TYR A 225 14.39 6.48 -1.69
CA TYR A 225 13.77 6.65 -3.02
C TYR A 225 13.45 5.29 -3.67
N ARG A 226 14.08 4.22 -3.17
CA ARG A 226 13.99 2.84 -3.65
C ARG A 226 13.37 1.89 -2.62
N THR A 227 12.53 2.39 -1.72
CA THR A 227 11.71 1.49 -0.89
C THR A 227 10.68 0.82 -1.79
N ASP A 228 10.79 -0.49 -1.90
CA ASP A 228 9.82 -1.36 -2.55
C ASP A 228 8.53 -1.41 -1.70
N LEU A 229 7.39 -1.21 -2.37
CA LEU A 229 6.08 -1.15 -1.75
C LEU A 229 5.23 -2.32 -2.22
N ASN A 230 4.68 -3.07 -1.28
CA ASN A 230 3.62 -4.04 -1.53
C ASN A 230 2.31 -3.29 -1.76
N VAL A 231 1.62 -3.62 -2.85
CA VAL A 231 0.29 -3.09 -3.17
C VAL A 231 -0.80 -4.05 -2.71
N TRP A 232 -1.78 -3.54 -1.96
CA TRP A 232 -3.04 -4.23 -1.65
C TRP A 232 -4.23 -3.41 -2.10
N SER A 233 -5.23 -4.06 -2.71
CA SER A 233 -6.47 -3.45 -3.16
C SER A 233 -7.68 -4.23 -2.63
N ARG A 234 -8.78 -3.52 -2.34
CA ARG A 234 -10.07 -4.13 -1.96
C ARG A 234 -10.74 -4.90 -3.10
N GLU A 235 -10.40 -4.62 -4.35
CA GLU A 235 -10.96 -5.31 -5.53
C GLU A 235 -10.42 -6.75 -5.72
N GLY A 236 -9.73 -7.30 -4.72
CA GLY A 236 -9.21 -8.66 -4.71
C GLY A 236 -9.21 -9.28 -3.33
N VAL A 237 -8.47 -10.37 -3.16
CA VAL A 237 -8.40 -11.16 -1.90
C VAL A 237 -7.71 -10.43 -0.73
N ALA A 238 -7.40 -9.13 -0.86
CA ALA A 238 -6.68 -8.33 0.12
C ALA A 238 -7.58 -7.31 0.86
N GLU A 239 -8.91 -7.42 0.78
CA GLU A 239 -9.84 -6.52 1.47
C GLU A 239 -9.57 -6.43 2.98
N ALA A 240 -9.35 -7.58 3.64
CA ALA A 240 -9.03 -7.62 5.06
C ALA A 240 -7.71 -6.88 5.39
N ALA A 241 -6.70 -6.97 4.52
CA ALA A 241 -5.44 -6.27 4.71
C ALA A 241 -5.61 -4.75 4.58
N VAL A 242 -6.39 -4.28 3.59
CA VAL A 242 -6.71 -2.85 3.45
C VAL A 242 -7.47 -2.35 4.67
N ALA A 243 -8.48 -3.09 5.14
CA ALA A 243 -9.24 -2.73 6.34
C ALA A 243 -8.34 -2.65 7.59
N ASN A 244 -7.45 -3.63 7.78
CA ASN A 244 -6.52 -3.66 8.90
C ASN A 244 -5.54 -2.49 8.89
N TRP A 245 -4.92 -2.20 7.75
CA TRP A 245 -3.99 -1.08 7.62
C TRP A 245 -4.68 0.28 7.78
N THR A 246 -5.89 0.39 7.25
CA THR A 246 -6.69 1.61 7.41
C THR A 246 -7.07 1.83 8.86
N LYS A 247 -7.50 0.77 9.57
CA LYS A 247 -7.76 0.83 11.01
C LYS A 247 -6.49 1.19 11.78
N HIS A 248 -5.37 0.54 11.49
CA HIS A 248 -4.08 0.82 12.14
C HIS A 248 -3.67 2.28 11.98
N PHE A 249 -3.80 2.84 10.78
CA PHE A 249 -3.56 4.26 10.53
C PHE A 249 -4.52 5.14 11.33
N ASP A 250 -5.82 4.86 11.31
CA ASP A 250 -6.84 5.67 12.01
C ASP A 250 -6.62 5.65 13.54
N ASP A 251 -6.26 4.50 14.10
CA ASP A 251 -5.92 4.35 15.53
C ASP A 251 -4.70 5.22 15.86
N LEU A 252 -3.59 5.10 15.12
CA LEU A 252 -2.40 5.91 15.34
C LEU A 252 -2.67 7.39 15.15
N TRP A 253 -3.43 7.77 14.11
CA TRP A 253 -3.82 9.14 13.84
C TRP A 253 -4.58 9.76 15.01
N SER A 254 -5.50 9.01 15.62
CA SER A 254 -6.28 9.46 16.77
C SER A 254 -5.44 9.74 18.01
N LEU A 255 -4.33 9.00 18.19
CA LEU A 255 -3.39 9.13 19.30
C LEU A 255 -2.24 10.11 19.01
N ALA A 256 -2.04 10.47 17.73
CA ALA A 256 -0.97 11.34 17.30
C ALA A 256 -1.21 12.80 17.70
N ARG A 257 -0.12 13.51 17.99
CA ARG A 257 -0.18 14.92 18.41
C ARG A 257 -0.19 15.84 17.20
N GLN A 258 -0.84 16.98 17.32
CA GLN A 258 -0.67 18.06 16.35
C GLN A 258 0.74 18.65 16.45
N PRO A 259 1.37 19.00 15.33
CA PRO A 259 2.69 19.61 15.35
C PRO A 259 2.65 21.00 15.96
N ARG A 260 3.71 21.37 16.70
CA ARG A 260 3.81 22.67 17.37
C ARG A 260 3.78 23.84 16.39
N TRP A 261 4.30 23.66 15.18
CA TRP A 261 4.27 24.70 14.15
C TRP A 261 2.86 25.04 13.64
N ARG A 262 1.85 24.19 13.90
CA ARG A 262 0.44 24.48 13.64
C ARG A 262 -0.26 25.17 14.80
N GLN A 263 0.25 25.02 16.03
CA GLN A 263 -0.38 25.57 17.24
C GLN A 263 -0.22 27.09 17.36
N GLY A 264 0.76 27.70 16.67
CA GLY A 264 0.97 29.15 16.66
C GLY A 264 0.23 29.92 15.57
N ALA A 265 -0.42 29.26 14.62
CA ALA A 265 -1.14 29.91 13.51
C ALA A 265 -2.62 30.23 13.83
N SER A 266 -3.07 29.92 15.05
CA SER A 266 -4.46 30.12 15.50
C SER A 266 -4.59 31.23 16.56
N ALA A 267 -3.60 32.12 16.67
CA ALA A 267 -3.59 33.26 17.58
C ALA A 267 -3.71 34.59 16.83
#